data_AF-A0A9P5GUU9-F1
#
_entry.id   AF-A0A9P5GUU9-F1
#
_cell.length_a   1.000
_cell.length_b   1.000
_cell.length_c   1.000
_cell.angle_alpha   90.00
_cell.angle_beta   90.00
_cell.angle_gamma   90.00
#
_symmetry.space_group_name_H-M   'P 1'
#
loop_
_entity.id
_entity.type
_entity.pdbx_description
1 polymer ?
#
loop_
_entity_poly.entity_id
_entity_poly.type
_entity_poly.pdbx_seq_one_letter_code
_entity_poly.pdbx_strand_id
1 'polypeptide(L)'
;MIRRQKVPTALISVTVRPVEALYRALEKYYAPQQDPEDPEEIWIAIIFVPHDASTKPHHARKLAQKLMNSKDANAFKYEYLFEREIPTSYLKHSVSLKELIKRGSSDWMFLDAEQSFPSPLKEFRKVIISEILSDAYGAGRWLGGIARAFGVGAPVYEIANKIFSDSLGNFGHIGKNRQYVDVYWANNGEDLECHGGIEFGSICDIEDGIKDELDSWLGVFE
;
A
#
# COMPACT_ATOMS: atom_id res chain seq x y z
N MET A 1 35.62 6.47 -7.47
CA MET A 1 35.58 7.35 -8.67
C MET A 1 34.14 7.46 -9.13
N ILE A 2 33.42 8.52 -8.75
CA ILE A 2 32.00 8.71 -9.08
C ILE A 2 31.93 9.19 -10.53
N ARG A 3 31.38 8.37 -11.45
CA ARG A 3 31.12 8.80 -12.82
C ARG A 3 30.09 9.95 -12.75
N ARG A 4 30.51 11.16 -13.13
CA ARG A 4 29.58 12.29 -13.31
C ARG A 4 28.61 11.94 -14.43
N GLN A 5 27.34 11.79 -14.09
CA GLN A 5 26.24 11.57 -15.01
C GLN A 5 26.05 12.88 -15.81
N LYS A 6 26.40 12.86 -17.10
CA LYS A 6 26.41 14.06 -17.99
C LYS A 6 25.03 14.39 -18.59
N VAL A 7 24.03 13.55 -18.38
CA VAL A 7 22.65 13.74 -18.87
C VAL A 7 21.70 13.55 -17.68
N PRO A 8 20.83 14.52 -17.36
CA PRO A 8 19.78 14.31 -16.36
C PRO A 8 18.97 13.09 -16.79
N THR A 9 19.07 12.02 -16.02
CA THR A 9 18.16 10.88 -16.19
C THR A 9 17.01 11.16 -15.25
N ALA A 10 15.85 11.53 -15.80
CA ALA A 10 14.63 11.51 -15.02
C ALA A 10 14.37 10.04 -14.68
N LEU A 11 14.45 9.71 -13.39
CA LEU A 11 14.08 8.39 -12.88
C LEU A 11 12.72 8.54 -12.22
N ILE A 12 11.77 7.69 -12.59
CA ILE A 12 10.45 7.65 -11.98
C ILE A 12 10.39 6.42 -11.09
N SER A 13 10.25 6.64 -9.77
CA SER A 13 10.09 5.56 -8.80
C SER A 13 8.63 5.15 -8.68
N VAL A 14 8.40 3.85 -8.72
CA VAL A 14 7.10 3.22 -8.48
C VAL A 14 7.26 2.10 -7.46
N THR A 15 6.20 1.82 -6.70
CA THR A 15 6.16 0.70 -5.75
C THR A 15 5.16 -0.36 -6.20
N VAL A 16 5.48 -1.63 -5.94
CA VAL A 16 4.52 -2.73 -6.12
C VAL A 16 3.54 -2.87 -4.95
N ARG A 17 3.66 -2.02 -3.92
CA ARG A 17 2.86 -2.07 -2.69
C ARG A 17 1.83 -0.95 -2.65
N PRO A 18 0.54 -1.21 -2.90
CA PRO A 18 -0.50 -0.18 -2.84
C PRO A 18 -0.58 0.54 -1.50
N VAL A 19 -0.35 -0.16 -0.38
CA VAL A 19 -0.33 0.45 0.95
C VAL A 19 0.75 1.54 1.08
N GLU A 20 1.89 1.37 0.41
CA GLU A 20 2.98 2.34 0.42
C GLU A 20 2.69 3.53 -0.49
N ALA A 21 2.07 3.31 -1.65
CA ALA A 21 1.60 4.39 -2.51
C ALA A 21 0.53 5.24 -1.80
N LEU A 22 -0.41 4.58 -1.11
CA LEU A 22 -1.45 5.23 -0.33
C LEU A 22 -0.86 6.02 0.85
N TYR A 23 0.05 5.41 1.63
CA TYR A 23 0.76 6.09 2.71
C TYR A 23 1.48 7.35 2.20
N ARG A 24 2.26 7.25 1.11
CA ARG A 24 3.01 8.41 0.58
C ARG A 24 2.08 9.53 0.11
N ALA A 25 0.94 9.19 -0.49
CA ALA A 25 -0.06 10.17 -0.90
C ALA A 25 -0.69 10.88 0.30
N LEU A 26 -1.09 10.12 1.32
CA LEU A 26 -1.67 10.67 2.54
C LEU A 26 -0.64 11.43 3.38
N GLU A 27 0.61 10.98 3.42
CA GLU A 27 1.71 11.67 4.12
C GLU A 27 1.95 13.06 3.54
N LYS A 28 1.91 13.22 2.20
CA LYS A 28 2.00 14.54 1.54
C LYS A 28 0.84 15.46 1.87
N TYR A 29 -0.36 14.90 2.02
CA TYR A 29 -1.57 15.65 2.33
C TYR A 29 -1.68 16.04 3.81
N TYR A 30 -1.33 15.13 4.72
CA TYR A 30 -1.38 15.39 6.16
C TYR A 30 -0.11 16.00 6.72
N ALA A 31 0.97 16.09 5.93
CA ALA A 31 2.33 16.46 6.33
C ALA A 31 2.35 17.54 7.42
N PRO A 32 2.53 17.19 8.71
CA PRO A 32 2.53 18.20 9.78
C PRO A 32 3.79 19.07 9.75
N GLN A 33 4.83 18.61 9.05
CA GLN A 33 6.18 19.19 9.01
C GLN A 33 6.50 19.92 7.69
N GLN A 34 5.58 19.94 6.73
CA GLN A 34 5.68 20.67 5.46
C GLN A 34 4.33 21.35 5.20
N ASP A 35 4.29 22.35 4.31
CA ASP A 35 2.99 22.86 3.85
C ASP A 35 2.26 21.71 3.14
N PRO A 36 1.02 21.36 3.56
CA PRO A 36 0.23 20.32 2.92
C PRO A 36 0.15 20.52 1.39
N GLU A 37 0.45 19.46 0.63
CA GLU A 37 0.22 19.47 -0.82
C GLU A 37 -1.29 19.43 -1.11
N ASP A 38 -1.72 20.15 -2.15
CA ASP A 38 -3.12 20.15 -2.58
C ASP A 38 -3.54 18.73 -3.01
N PRO A 39 -4.59 18.13 -2.42
CA PRO A 39 -5.06 16.79 -2.80
C PRO A 39 -5.53 16.68 -4.26
N GLU A 40 -5.77 17.78 -4.97
CA GLU A 40 -5.99 17.79 -6.43
C GLU A 40 -4.71 17.54 -7.25
N GLU A 41 -3.56 17.90 -6.70
CA GLU A 41 -2.25 17.76 -7.33
C GLU A 41 -1.58 16.41 -7.01
N ILE A 42 -2.05 15.71 -5.99
CA ILE A 42 -1.57 14.37 -5.62
C ILE A 42 -2.38 13.31 -6.38
N TRP A 43 -1.70 12.49 -7.18
CA TRP A 43 -2.30 11.42 -7.96
C TRP A 43 -1.71 10.06 -7.61
N ILE A 44 -2.57 9.05 -7.55
CA ILE A 44 -2.16 7.64 -7.49
C ILE A 44 -2.45 7.00 -8.85
N ALA A 45 -1.39 6.54 -9.52
CA ALA A 45 -1.47 5.87 -10.80
C ALA A 45 -1.29 4.35 -10.62
N ILE A 46 -2.23 3.57 -11.15
CA ILE A 46 -2.16 2.12 -11.23
C ILE A 46 -1.63 1.76 -12.60
N ILE A 47 -0.49 1.09 -12.62
CA ILE A 47 0.21 0.71 -13.85
C ILE A 47 0.31 -0.81 -13.97
N PHE A 48 0.20 -1.30 -15.20
CA PHE A 48 0.42 -2.69 -15.55
C PHE A 48 1.54 -2.79 -16.57
N VAL A 49 2.60 -3.53 -16.23
CA VAL A 49 3.78 -3.71 -17.09
C VAL A 49 3.68 -5.06 -17.79
N PRO A 50 3.50 -5.11 -19.12
CA PRO A 50 3.44 -6.36 -19.88
C PRO A 50 4.74 -7.17 -19.77
N HIS A 51 4.63 -8.50 -19.82
CA HIS A 51 5.80 -9.38 -19.76
C HIS A 51 6.75 -9.22 -20.95
N ASP A 52 6.25 -8.78 -22.10
CA ASP A 52 6.97 -8.56 -23.36
C ASP A 52 7.32 -7.07 -23.59
N ALA A 53 7.15 -6.22 -22.57
CA ALA A 53 7.49 -4.81 -22.61
C ALA A 53 8.93 -4.56 -23.11
N SER A 54 9.07 -3.64 -24.08
CA SER A 54 10.36 -3.16 -24.57
C SER A 54 11.06 -2.24 -23.55
N THR A 55 10.29 -1.53 -22.73
CA THR A 55 10.76 -0.60 -21.69
C THR A 55 10.36 -1.11 -20.30
N LYS A 56 11.06 -2.16 -19.83
CA LYS A 56 10.83 -2.71 -18.49
C LYS A 56 11.48 -1.83 -17.42
N PRO A 57 10.80 -1.60 -16.29
CA PRO A 57 11.43 -0.88 -15.19
C PRO A 57 12.53 -1.73 -14.57
N HIS A 58 13.53 -1.04 -14.02
CA HIS A 58 14.63 -1.65 -13.29
C HIS A 58 14.22 -1.86 -11.84
N HIS A 59 14.46 -3.06 -11.30
CA HIS A 59 14.27 -3.28 -9.87
C HIS A 59 15.31 -2.48 -9.07
N ALA A 60 14.86 -1.52 -8.27
CA ALA A 60 15.70 -0.56 -7.58
C ALA A 60 16.73 -1.24 -6.64
N ARG A 61 16.33 -2.27 -5.89
CA ARG A 61 17.25 -3.08 -5.07
C ARG A 61 18.45 -3.60 -5.85
N LYS A 62 18.25 -4.13 -7.08
CA LYS A 62 19.36 -4.68 -7.89
C LYS A 62 20.35 -3.60 -8.31
N LEU A 63 19.87 -2.37 -8.49
CA LEU A 63 20.74 -1.22 -8.78
C LEU A 63 21.46 -0.75 -7.51
N ALA A 64 20.74 -0.64 -6.39
CA ALA A 64 21.31 -0.27 -5.10
C ALA A 64 22.41 -1.24 -4.65
N GLN A 65 22.23 -2.55 -4.82
CA GLN A 65 23.26 -3.57 -4.51
C GLN A 65 24.60 -3.37 -5.22
N LYS A 66 24.65 -2.60 -6.32
CA LYS A 66 25.90 -2.26 -7.00
C LYS A 66 26.66 -1.10 -6.34
N LEU A 67 26.01 -0.36 -5.45
CA LEU A 67 26.48 0.89 -4.85
C LEU A 67 26.61 0.82 -3.33
N MET A 68 25.82 -0.04 -2.68
CA MET A 68 25.77 -0.17 -1.21
C MET A 68 25.70 -1.64 -0.79
N ASN A 69 25.80 -1.88 0.52
CA ASN A 69 25.68 -3.24 1.07
C ASN A 69 24.26 -3.80 0.89
N SER A 70 24.12 -5.13 0.98
CA SER A 70 22.83 -5.78 0.71
C SER A 70 21.75 -5.46 1.75
N LYS A 71 22.11 -5.07 2.97
CA LYS A 71 21.14 -4.73 4.03
C LYS A 71 20.45 -3.41 3.69
N ASP A 72 21.22 -2.39 3.33
CA ASP A 72 20.70 -1.07 2.96
C ASP A 72 19.93 -1.13 1.64
N ALA A 73 20.40 -1.93 0.68
CA ALA A 73 19.71 -2.13 -0.59
C ALA A 73 18.31 -2.76 -0.43
N ASN A 74 18.05 -3.50 0.66
CA ASN A 74 16.74 -4.09 0.92
C ASN A 74 15.66 -3.06 1.26
N ALA A 75 16.02 -1.80 1.56
CA ALA A 75 15.05 -0.71 1.66
C ALA A 75 14.27 -0.54 0.34
N PHE A 76 14.92 -0.81 -0.81
CA PHE A 76 14.35 -0.67 -2.16
C PHE A 76 13.74 -1.97 -2.70
N LYS A 77 13.40 -2.94 -1.84
CA LYS A 77 12.93 -4.27 -2.26
C LYS A 77 11.59 -4.24 -3.01
N TYR A 78 10.79 -3.20 -2.82
CA TYR A 78 9.49 -3.03 -3.47
C TYR A 78 9.48 -1.95 -4.55
N GLU A 79 10.62 -1.29 -4.75
CA GLU A 79 10.73 -0.20 -5.69
C GLU A 79 11.25 -0.65 -7.06
N TYR A 80 10.68 -0.02 -8.07
CA TYR A 80 11.04 -0.16 -9.47
C TYR A 80 11.24 1.24 -10.06
N LEU A 81 12.18 1.35 -10.99
CA LEU A 81 12.58 2.61 -11.61
C LEU A 81 12.34 2.55 -13.12
N PHE A 82 11.56 3.49 -13.63
CA PHE A 82 11.47 3.76 -15.06
C PHE A 82 12.50 4.81 -15.46
N GLU A 83 13.08 4.65 -16.65
CA GLU A 83 13.89 5.68 -17.27
C GLU A 83 12.98 6.63 -18.06
N ARG A 84 13.11 7.93 -17.78
CA ARG A 84 12.46 9.07 -18.45
C ARG A 84 10.95 9.19 -18.22
N GLU A 85 10.18 8.18 -18.59
CA GLU A 85 8.71 8.22 -18.54
C GLU A 85 8.12 6.83 -18.29
N ILE A 86 6.88 6.80 -17.79
CA ILE A 86 6.06 5.60 -17.79
C ILE A 86 5.24 5.62 -19.09
N PRO A 87 5.35 4.60 -19.96
CA PRO A 87 4.53 4.53 -21.16
C PRO A 87 3.04 4.63 -20.82
N THR A 88 2.30 5.48 -21.55
CA THR A 88 0.86 5.69 -21.32
C THR A 88 0.06 4.41 -21.48
N SER A 89 0.52 3.47 -22.32
CA SER A 89 -0.07 2.14 -22.46
C SER A 89 -0.02 1.28 -21.20
N TYR A 90 0.86 1.61 -20.23
CA TYR A 90 0.93 0.91 -18.95
C TYR A 90 -0.05 1.49 -17.93
N LEU A 91 -0.52 2.72 -18.11
CA LEU A 91 -1.50 3.33 -17.21
C LEU A 91 -2.84 2.61 -17.36
N LYS A 92 -3.29 1.95 -16.29
CA LYS A 92 -4.60 1.28 -16.25
C LYS A 92 -5.64 2.16 -15.60
N HIS A 93 -5.26 2.88 -14.56
CA HIS A 93 -6.17 3.73 -13.82
C HIS A 93 -5.38 4.84 -13.13
N SER A 94 -6.02 5.97 -12.89
CA SER A 94 -5.49 7.00 -12.01
C SER A 94 -6.62 7.66 -11.25
N VAL A 95 -6.31 8.10 -10.04
CA VAL A 95 -7.25 8.82 -9.18
C VAL A 95 -6.49 9.91 -8.43
N SER A 96 -7.08 11.10 -8.33
CA SER A 96 -6.54 12.15 -7.46
C SER A 96 -6.84 11.80 -6.00
N LEU A 97 -6.00 12.27 -5.08
CA LEU A 97 -6.23 12.06 -3.67
C LEU A 97 -7.54 12.71 -3.22
N LYS A 98 -7.90 13.87 -3.78
CA LYS A 98 -9.20 14.52 -3.55
C LYS A 98 -10.37 13.58 -3.84
N GLU A 99 -10.37 12.94 -5.01
CA GLU A 99 -11.45 12.03 -5.38
C GLU A 99 -11.45 10.75 -4.54
N LEU A 100 -10.26 10.25 -4.16
CA LEU A 100 -10.13 9.12 -3.25
C LEU A 100 -10.75 9.44 -1.88
N ILE A 101 -10.41 10.58 -1.26
CA ILE A 101 -10.98 11.00 0.02
C ILE A 101 -12.51 11.19 -0.09
N LYS A 102 -12.95 11.92 -1.11
CA LYS A 102 -14.38 12.17 -1.37
C LYS A 102 -15.21 10.89 -1.49
N ARG A 103 -14.67 9.86 -2.14
CA ARG A 103 -15.35 8.57 -2.35
C ARG A 103 -15.20 7.60 -1.18
N GLY A 104 -14.06 7.67 -0.48
CA GLY A 104 -13.76 6.86 0.71
C GLY A 104 -14.75 7.07 1.86
N SER A 105 -15.54 8.15 1.82
CA SER A 105 -16.62 8.44 2.78
C SER A 105 -16.15 8.68 4.22
N SER A 106 -14.84 8.88 4.45
CA SER A 106 -14.35 9.40 5.72
C SER A 106 -12.98 10.07 5.66
N ASP A 107 -12.90 11.28 6.22
CA ASP A 107 -11.66 12.03 6.49
C ASP A 107 -10.73 11.34 7.52
N TRP A 108 -11.18 10.21 8.09
CA TRP A 108 -10.51 9.46 9.15
C TRP A 108 -9.98 8.09 8.72
N MET A 109 -10.06 7.72 7.43
CA MET A 109 -9.77 6.36 6.96
C MET A 109 -8.41 5.80 7.37
N PHE A 110 -7.45 6.61 7.80
CA PHE A 110 -6.15 6.10 8.27
C PHE A 110 -5.55 6.93 9.40
N LEU A 111 -6.38 7.62 10.19
CA LEU A 111 -5.90 8.30 11.39
C LEU A 111 -5.78 7.28 12.53
N ASP A 112 -4.83 7.49 13.42
CA ASP A 112 -4.73 6.71 14.65
C ASP A 112 -5.85 7.08 15.65
N ALA A 113 -5.85 6.43 16.81
CA ALA A 113 -6.83 6.67 17.87
C ALA A 113 -6.85 8.12 18.38
N GLU A 114 -5.78 8.88 18.17
CA GLU A 114 -5.63 10.29 18.54
C GLU A 114 -5.99 11.24 17.38
N GLN A 115 -6.53 10.71 16.28
CA GLN A 115 -6.84 11.44 15.04
C GLN A 115 -5.58 12.03 14.38
N SER A 116 -4.43 11.42 14.62
CA SER A 116 -3.13 11.81 14.08
C SER A 116 -2.77 10.91 12.90
N PHE A 117 -2.03 11.43 11.90
CA PHE A 117 -1.57 10.62 10.78
C PHE A 117 -0.45 9.67 11.27
N PRO A 118 -0.61 8.34 11.16
CA PRO A 118 0.29 7.37 11.73
C PRO A 118 1.58 7.25 10.89
N SER A 119 2.54 8.11 11.19
CA SER A 119 3.89 8.09 10.62
C SER A 119 4.88 7.45 11.60
N PRO A 120 5.84 6.63 11.14
CA PRO A 120 6.14 6.25 9.76
C PRO A 120 5.21 5.15 9.21
N LEU A 121 5.38 4.74 7.94
CA LEU A 121 4.64 3.64 7.26
C LEU A 121 4.44 2.37 8.12
N LYS A 122 5.34 2.10 9.07
CA LYS A 122 5.19 0.99 10.03
C LYS A 122 3.93 1.16 10.89
N GLU A 123 3.69 2.35 11.43
CA GLU A 123 2.52 2.66 12.27
C GLU A 123 1.24 2.69 11.43
N PHE A 124 1.29 3.25 10.23
CA PHE A 124 0.18 3.17 9.26
C PHE A 124 -0.30 1.74 9.01
N ARG A 125 0.65 0.81 8.86
CA ARG A 125 0.31 -0.62 8.69
C ARG A 125 -0.24 -1.25 9.96
N LYS A 126 0.18 -0.80 11.15
CA LYS A 126 -0.40 -1.29 12.41
C LYS A 126 -1.87 -0.91 12.52
N VAL A 127 -2.27 0.30 12.12
CA VAL A 127 -3.69 0.70 12.11
C VAL A 127 -4.53 -0.29 11.30
N ILE A 128 -4.09 -0.62 10.08
CA ILE A 128 -4.78 -1.61 9.22
C ILE A 128 -4.85 -2.98 9.88
N ILE A 129 -3.74 -3.46 10.48
CA ILE A 129 -3.71 -4.78 11.12
C ILE A 129 -4.53 -4.81 12.40
N SER A 130 -4.58 -3.74 13.18
CA SER A 130 -5.42 -3.65 14.37
C SER A 130 -6.91 -3.77 14.04
N GLU A 131 -7.37 -3.14 12.94
CA GLU A 131 -8.74 -3.33 12.45
C GLU A 131 -9.02 -4.80 12.11
N ILE A 132 -8.09 -5.46 11.41
CA ILE A 132 -8.20 -6.88 11.03
C ILE A 132 -8.25 -7.79 12.26
N LEU A 133 -7.43 -7.52 13.28
CA LEU A 133 -7.42 -8.30 14.52
C LEU A 133 -8.68 -8.10 15.36
N SER A 134 -9.37 -6.97 15.19
CA SER A 134 -10.60 -6.64 15.91
C SER A 134 -11.82 -7.32 15.29
N ASP A 135 -11.98 -7.20 13.96
CA ASP A 135 -13.09 -7.79 13.21
C ASP A 135 -12.61 -8.09 11.79
N ALA A 136 -12.32 -9.36 11.50
CA ALA A 136 -11.78 -9.78 10.22
C ALA A 136 -12.73 -9.48 9.05
N TYR A 137 -14.03 -9.80 9.21
CA TYR A 137 -15.04 -9.55 8.18
C TYR A 137 -15.30 -8.05 8.00
N GLY A 138 -15.46 -7.32 9.11
CA GLY A 138 -15.62 -5.86 9.09
C GLY A 138 -14.42 -5.14 8.49
N ALA A 139 -13.20 -5.57 8.79
CA ALA A 139 -11.98 -5.06 8.17
C ALA A 139 -11.95 -5.38 6.68
N GLY A 140 -12.42 -6.55 6.26
CA GLY A 140 -12.64 -6.89 4.85
C GLY A 140 -13.55 -5.89 4.14
N ARG A 141 -14.72 -5.59 4.74
CA ARG A 141 -15.66 -4.57 4.24
C ARG A 141 -14.98 -3.19 4.15
N TRP A 142 -14.24 -2.81 5.18
CA TRP A 142 -13.51 -1.54 5.21
C TRP A 142 -12.43 -1.45 4.13
N LEU A 143 -11.64 -2.51 3.91
CA LEU A 143 -10.67 -2.60 2.81
C LEU A 143 -11.34 -2.53 1.43
N GLY A 144 -12.49 -3.17 1.26
CA GLY A 144 -13.34 -3.01 0.08
C GLY A 144 -13.78 -1.55 -0.12
N GLY A 145 -14.15 -0.87 0.96
CA GLY A 145 -14.52 0.54 1.02
C GLY A 145 -13.39 1.48 0.60
N ILE A 146 -12.15 1.18 1.00
CA ILE A 146 -10.94 1.88 0.53
C ILE A 146 -10.71 1.61 -0.96
N ALA A 147 -10.81 0.36 -1.39
CA ALA A 147 -10.54 0.00 -2.77
C ALA A 147 -11.55 0.61 -3.75
N ARG A 148 -12.86 0.61 -3.42
CA ARG A 148 -13.88 1.27 -4.24
C ARG A 148 -13.64 2.77 -4.42
N ALA A 149 -12.93 3.41 -3.49
CA ALA A 149 -12.62 4.83 -3.58
C ALA A 149 -11.72 5.16 -4.79
N PHE A 150 -10.97 4.19 -5.30
CA PHE A 150 -10.25 4.33 -6.55
C PHE A 150 -11.21 4.52 -7.74
N GLY A 151 -12.44 4.02 -7.66
CA GLY A 151 -13.51 4.25 -8.63
C GLY A 151 -13.66 3.15 -9.68
N VAL A 152 -14.70 3.29 -10.50
CA VAL A 152 -15.06 2.33 -11.55
C VAL A 152 -13.90 2.18 -12.55
N GLY A 153 -13.54 0.94 -12.86
CA GLY A 153 -12.44 0.59 -13.77
C GLY A 153 -11.09 0.31 -13.08
N ALA A 154 -10.95 0.65 -11.79
CA ALA A 154 -9.79 0.22 -11.00
C ALA A 154 -9.86 -1.29 -10.70
N PRO A 155 -8.71 -1.98 -10.55
CA PRO A 155 -8.67 -3.38 -10.11
C PRO A 155 -8.92 -3.48 -8.59
N VAL A 156 -10.12 -3.12 -8.16
CA VAL A 156 -10.50 -2.91 -6.75
C VAL A 156 -10.24 -4.13 -5.86
N TYR A 157 -10.54 -5.35 -6.32
CA TYR A 157 -10.25 -6.58 -5.58
C TYR A 157 -8.75 -6.78 -5.36
N GLU A 158 -7.92 -6.52 -6.38
CA GLU A 158 -6.46 -6.66 -6.26
C GLU A 158 -5.88 -5.61 -5.32
N ILE A 159 -6.42 -4.38 -5.34
CA ILE A 159 -6.01 -3.31 -4.45
C ILE A 159 -6.30 -3.70 -3.00
N ALA A 160 -7.53 -4.10 -2.67
CA ALA A 160 -7.92 -4.47 -1.31
C ALA A 160 -7.05 -5.61 -0.75
N ASN A 161 -6.89 -6.69 -1.52
CA ASN A 161 -6.09 -7.85 -1.12
C ASN A 161 -4.60 -7.53 -0.98
N LYS A 162 -4.06 -6.65 -1.85
CA LYS A 162 -2.67 -6.20 -1.71
C LYS A 162 -2.48 -5.28 -0.51
N ILE A 163 -3.43 -4.38 -0.22
CA ILE A 163 -3.38 -3.56 1.00
C ILE A 163 -3.33 -4.47 2.23
N PHE A 164 -4.20 -5.48 2.32
CA PHE A 164 -4.17 -6.46 3.40
C PHE A 164 -2.81 -7.16 3.53
N SER A 165 -2.40 -7.89 2.48
CA SER A 165 -1.18 -8.72 2.52
C SER A 165 0.08 -7.89 2.74
N ASP A 166 0.16 -6.69 2.13
CA ASP A 166 1.27 -5.78 2.36
C ASP A 166 1.27 -5.18 3.76
N SER A 167 0.10 -4.97 4.35
CA SER A 167 -0.02 -4.48 5.74
C SER A 167 0.49 -5.51 6.72
N LEU A 168 0.26 -6.80 6.47
CA LEU A 168 0.78 -7.90 7.29
C LEU A 168 2.31 -7.97 7.20
N GLY A 169 2.88 -8.06 5.99
CA GLY A 169 4.32 -8.06 5.71
C GLY A 169 5.18 -8.72 6.80
N ASN A 170 6.10 -7.98 7.43
CA ASN A 170 7.00 -8.53 8.47
C ASN A 170 6.36 -8.70 9.86
N PHE A 171 5.10 -8.31 10.07
CA PHE A 171 4.41 -8.53 11.35
C PHE A 171 3.85 -9.94 11.46
N GLY A 172 3.50 -10.54 10.33
CA GLY A 172 2.92 -11.88 10.29
C GLY A 172 3.99 -12.97 10.36
N HIS A 173 3.82 -13.90 11.29
CA HIS A 173 4.64 -15.08 11.45
C HIS A 173 3.76 -16.33 11.34
N ILE A 174 3.99 -17.14 10.30
CA ILE A 174 3.22 -18.37 10.08
C ILE A 174 3.62 -19.40 11.13
N GLY A 175 2.67 -19.78 11.98
CA GLY A 175 2.85 -20.83 12.96
C GLY A 175 3.05 -22.17 12.25
N LYS A 176 4.26 -22.76 12.31
CA LYS A 176 4.60 -23.98 11.55
C LYS A 176 3.67 -25.19 11.80
N ASN A 177 2.92 -25.18 12.90
CA ASN A 177 2.07 -26.28 13.35
C ASN A 177 0.60 -25.86 13.59
N ARG A 178 0.19 -24.66 13.15
CA ARG A 178 -1.18 -24.13 13.35
C ARG A 178 -1.65 -23.44 12.07
N GLN A 179 -2.95 -23.47 11.78
CA GLN A 179 -3.56 -22.69 10.69
C GLN A 179 -3.74 -21.22 11.12
N TYR A 180 -2.64 -20.61 11.56
CA TYR A 180 -2.61 -19.30 12.21
C TYR A 180 -1.42 -18.49 11.71
N VAL A 181 -1.64 -17.19 11.55
CA VAL A 181 -0.59 -16.19 11.43
C VAL A 181 -0.55 -15.40 12.72
N ASP A 182 0.50 -15.59 13.52
CA ASP A 182 0.73 -14.79 14.71
C ASP A 182 1.24 -13.41 14.31
N VAL A 183 0.70 -12.36 14.92
CA VAL A 183 1.02 -10.96 14.59
C VAL A 183 1.86 -10.36 15.70
N TYR A 184 3.05 -9.90 15.32
CA TYR A 184 4.02 -9.38 16.26
C TYR A 184 4.50 -7.98 15.88
N TRP A 185 4.60 -7.10 16.89
CA TRP A 185 5.40 -5.89 16.80
C TRP A 185 5.88 -5.43 18.18
N ALA A 186 6.99 -4.71 18.18
CA ALA A 186 7.46 -3.97 19.34
C ALA A 186 6.74 -2.61 19.42
N ASN A 187 6.31 -2.26 20.62
CA ASN A 187 6.00 -0.88 20.99
C ASN A 187 7.31 -0.12 21.28
N ASN A 188 7.27 1.21 21.31
CA ASN A 188 8.45 2.07 21.26
C ASN A 188 9.51 1.73 22.33
N GLY A 189 10.60 1.07 21.91
CA GLY A 189 11.73 0.70 22.78
C GLY A 189 11.55 -0.62 23.55
N GLU A 190 10.47 -1.35 23.29
CA GLU A 190 10.14 -2.61 23.98
C GLU A 190 10.50 -3.84 23.14
N ASP A 191 10.43 -5.00 23.79
CA ASP A 191 10.60 -6.29 23.13
C ASP A 191 9.45 -6.60 22.16
N LEU A 192 9.67 -7.58 21.28
CA LEU A 192 8.67 -8.02 20.32
C LEU A 192 7.53 -8.75 21.05
N GLU A 193 6.31 -8.19 21.02
CA GLU A 193 5.13 -8.77 21.66
C GLU A 193 4.13 -9.32 20.63
N CYS A 194 3.35 -10.33 21.03
CA CYS A 194 2.24 -10.87 20.23
C CYS A 194 0.99 -10.03 20.48
N HIS A 195 0.44 -9.43 19.43
CA HIS A 195 -0.76 -8.58 19.50
C HIS A 195 -2.03 -9.32 19.11
N GLY A 196 -1.90 -10.58 18.68
CA GLY A 196 -3.01 -11.43 18.29
C GLY A 196 -2.58 -12.40 17.19
N GLY A 197 -3.55 -13.09 16.62
CA GLY A 197 -3.30 -13.91 15.46
C GLY A 197 -4.50 -13.92 14.53
N ILE A 198 -4.23 -14.18 13.25
CA ILE A 198 -5.22 -14.30 12.19
C ILE A 198 -5.34 -15.79 11.88
N GLU A 199 -6.51 -16.38 12.15
CA GLU A 199 -6.82 -17.73 11.68
C GLU A 199 -6.90 -17.74 10.15
N PHE A 200 -6.60 -18.87 9.53
CA PHE A 200 -6.82 -19.00 8.08
C PHE A 200 -8.31 -18.84 7.73
N GLY A 201 -9.22 -19.19 8.65
CA GLY A 201 -10.65 -18.86 8.52
C GLY A 201 -10.89 -17.35 8.46
N SER A 202 -10.21 -16.56 9.30
CA SER A 202 -10.29 -15.10 9.28
C SER A 202 -9.79 -14.49 7.97
N ILE A 203 -8.88 -15.14 7.25
CA ILE A 203 -8.49 -14.70 5.90
C ILE A 203 -9.68 -14.84 4.94
N CYS A 204 -10.46 -15.92 5.05
CA CYS A 204 -11.68 -16.09 4.27
C CYS A 204 -12.71 -15.02 4.64
N ASP A 205 -12.87 -14.72 5.93
CA ASP A 205 -13.78 -13.66 6.39
C ASP A 205 -13.39 -12.28 5.83
N ILE A 206 -12.10 -11.96 5.75
CA ILE A 206 -11.59 -10.72 5.11
C ILE A 206 -11.94 -10.72 3.63
N GLU A 207 -11.69 -11.82 2.91
CA GLU A 207 -11.98 -11.94 1.48
C GLU A 207 -13.49 -11.81 1.19
N ASP A 208 -14.33 -12.45 2.00
CA ASP A 208 -15.78 -12.37 1.93
C ASP A 208 -16.28 -10.95 2.23
N GLY A 209 -15.72 -10.28 3.24
CA GLY A 209 -16.01 -8.88 3.53
C GLY A 209 -15.64 -7.95 2.37
N ILE A 210 -14.45 -8.13 1.77
CA ILE A 210 -14.04 -7.37 0.57
C ILE A 210 -15.06 -7.59 -0.55
N LYS A 211 -15.42 -8.85 -0.78
CA LYS A 211 -16.33 -9.23 -1.85
C LYS A 211 -17.73 -8.64 -1.65
N ASP A 212 -18.30 -8.76 -0.46
CA ASP A 212 -19.64 -8.24 -0.17
C ASP A 212 -19.71 -6.72 -0.31
N GLU A 213 -18.67 -5.99 0.11
CA GLU A 213 -18.61 -4.53 -0.09
C GLU A 213 -18.53 -4.16 -1.57
N LEU A 214 -17.72 -4.88 -2.34
CA LEU A 214 -17.51 -4.58 -3.77
C LEU A 214 -18.68 -5.04 -4.65
N ASP A 215 -19.27 -6.21 -4.38
CA ASP A 215 -20.43 -6.74 -5.09
C ASP A 215 -21.66 -5.85 -4.85
N SER A 216 -21.89 -5.42 -3.61
CA SER A 216 -22.98 -4.49 -3.30
C SER A 216 -22.80 -3.12 -3.98
N TRP A 217 -21.56 -2.67 -4.15
CA TRP A 217 -21.26 -1.45 -4.90
C TRP A 217 -21.45 -1.62 -6.41
N LEU A 218 -20.96 -2.72 -7.00
CA LEU A 218 -21.08 -2.98 -8.44
C LEU A 218 -22.53 -3.26 -8.87
N GLY A 219 -23.29 -3.98 -8.05
CA GLY A 219 -24.71 -4.24 -8.31
C GLY A 219 -25.62 -3.00 -8.22
N VAL A 220 -25.10 -1.85 -7.78
CA VAL A 220 -25.81 -0.56 -7.82
C VAL A 220 -25.64 0.15 -9.17
N PHE A 221 -24.70 -0.30 -10.03
CA PHE A 221 -24.45 0.27 -11.36
C PHE A 221 -25.01 -0.57 -12.53
N GLU A 222 -25.70 -1.68 -12.25
CA GLU A 222 -26.50 -2.43 -13.23
C GLU A 222 -27.95 -1.93 -13.28
#